data_AF-A0A7W5B4D3-F1
#
_entry.id   AF-A0A7W5B4D3-F1
#
_cell.length_a   1.000
_cell.length_b   1.000
_cell.length_c   1.000
_cell.angle_alpha   90.00
_cell.angle_beta   90.00
_cell.angle_gamma   90.00
#
_symmetry.space_group_name_H-M   'P 1'
#
loop_
_entity.id
_entity.type
_entity.pdbx_description
1 polymer ?
#
loop_
_entity_poly.entity_id
_entity_poly.type
_entity_poly.pdbx_seq_one_letter_code
_entity_poly.pdbx_strand_id
1 'polypeptide(L)'
;MLYEQLARGIANDAFLLELAAHARPGQPAPNLLLGAVHYLLLKGTDHALARYYASIVTEPESPSGAMKWFRTFCQQYRAELMAILATKRVQTNEVQRCAYLYPSFCHIYRLARKPLALIEIGTSAGLQLLWDQYGYSYPTGHLYGNQQASLVLTSTIKGDQRPFLLEQSPPVTVRIGIDLQLSKETEYRFSRGLSQVSLLTQPFVFFIRM
;
A
#
# COMPACT_ATOMS: atom_id res chain seq x y z
N MET A 1 4.69 -4.23 -16.16
CA MET A 1 5.08 -3.81 -14.78
C MET A 1 5.86 -4.92 -14.07
N LEU A 2 6.63 -4.66 -12.99
CA LEU A 2 7.40 -5.70 -12.26
C LEU A 2 6.52 -6.88 -11.82
N TYR A 3 5.49 -6.61 -11.02
CA TYR A 3 4.64 -7.67 -10.47
C TYR A 3 3.84 -8.41 -11.53
N GLU A 4 3.54 -7.78 -12.66
CA GLU A 4 2.92 -8.44 -13.80
C GLU A 4 3.86 -9.51 -14.39
N GLN A 5 5.14 -9.18 -14.59
CA GLN A 5 6.15 -10.13 -15.07
C GLN A 5 6.34 -11.29 -14.07
N LEU A 6 6.42 -10.96 -12.78
CA LEU A 6 6.55 -11.98 -11.73
C LEU A 6 5.31 -12.88 -11.67
N ALA A 7 4.10 -12.33 -11.73
CA ALA A 7 2.86 -13.11 -11.69
C ALA A 7 2.76 -14.09 -12.87
N ARG A 8 3.10 -13.64 -14.09
CA ARG A 8 3.16 -14.52 -15.27
C ARG A 8 4.20 -15.62 -15.12
N GLY A 9 5.37 -15.30 -14.58
CA GLY A 9 6.42 -16.31 -14.36
C GLY A 9 6.06 -17.31 -13.26
N ILE A 10 5.49 -16.86 -12.14
CA ILE A 10 5.01 -17.72 -11.04
C ILE A 10 3.95 -18.71 -11.56
N ALA A 11 3.00 -18.24 -12.37
CA ALA A 11 1.94 -19.09 -12.92
C ALA A 11 2.46 -20.26 -13.77
N ASN A 12 3.69 -20.18 -14.28
CA ASN A 12 4.33 -21.19 -15.12
C ASN A 12 5.45 -21.96 -14.41
N ASP A 13 5.65 -21.77 -13.10
CA ASP A 13 6.72 -22.42 -12.33
C ASP A 13 6.14 -23.27 -11.19
N ALA A 14 6.27 -24.60 -11.30
CA ALA A 14 5.71 -25.55 -10.34
C ALA A 14 6.28 -25.36 -8.92
N PHE A 15 7.56 -25.02 -8.79
CA PHE A 15 8.16 -24.79 -7.48
C PHE A 15 7.57 -23.55 -6.80
N LEU A 16 7.35 -22.48 -7.56
CA LEU A 16 6.76 -21.26 -7.01
C LEU A 16 5.28 -21.42 -6.68
N LEU A 17 4.54 -22.22 -7.46
CA LEU A 17 3.16 -22.59 -7.15
C LEU A 17 3.07 -23.43 -5.87
N GLU A 18 3.95 -24.41 -5.70
CA GLU A 18 4.05 -25.21 -4.48
C GLU A 18 4.40 -24.33 -3.27
N LEU A 19 5.36 -23.41 -3.43
CA LEU A 19 5.70 -22.46 -2.38
C LEU A 19 4.49 -21.59 -2.00
N ALA A 20 3.80 -21.01 -2.98
CA ALA A 20 2.61 -20.19 -2.75
C ALA A 20 1.48 -20.95 -2.04
N ALA A 21 1.36 -22.27 -2.27
CA ALA A 21 0.35 -23.13 -1.66
C ALA A 21 0.50 -23.29 -0.13
N HIS A 22 1.63 -22.85 0.45
CA HIS A 22 1.81 -22.79 1.91
C HIS A 22 1.01 -21.66 2.58
N ALA A 23 0.36 -20.80 1.79
CA ALA A 23 -0.58 -19.81 2.29
C ALA A 23 -1.78 -20.49 2.98
N ARG A 24 -2.27 -19.88 4.07
CA ARG A 24 -3.48 -20.36 4.76
C ARG A 24 -4.72 -20.29 3.85
N PRO A 25 -5.69 -21.21 3.99
CA PRO A 25 -6.96 -21.15 3.27
C PRO A 25 -7.65 -19.80 3.38
N GLY A 26 -8.22 -19.32 2.28
CA GLY A 26 -8.91 -18.03 2.20
C GLY A 26 -8.00 -16.80 2.11
N GLN A 27 -6.67 -16.98 2.05
CA GLN A 27 -5.74 -15.89 1.74
C GLN A 27 -5.45 -15.81 0.24
N PRO A 28 -5.21 -14.60 -0.31
CA PRO A 28 -4.74 -14.45 -1.68
C PRO A 28 -3.27 -14.88 -1.77
N ALA A 29 -3.04 -16.17 -2.05
CA ALA A 29 -1.70 -16.77 -2.11
C ALA A 29 -0.70 -16.01 -3.02
N PRO A 30 -1.09 -15.50 -4.21
CA PRO A 30 -0.19 -14.69 -5.03
C PRO A 30 0.29 -13.42 -4.32
N ASN A 31 -0.61 -12.69 -3.67
CA ASN A 31 -0.28 -11.45 -2.95
C ASN A 31 0.60 -11.75 -1.73
N LEU A 32 0.32 -12.85 -1.02
CA LEU A 32 1.14 -13.28 0.11
C LEU A 32 2.58 -13.60 -0.32
N LEU A 33 2.78 -14.37 -1.40
CA LEU A 33 4.12 -14.72 -1.86
C LEU A 33 4.90 -13.48 -2.30
N LEU A 34 4.30 -12.63 -3.13
CA LEU A 34 4.93 -11.39 -3.58
C LEU A 34 5.25 -10.46 -2.41
N GLY A 35 4.30 -10.31 -1.48
CA GLY A 35 4.47 -9.52 -0.26
C GLY A 35 5.53 -10.09 0.69
N ALA A 36 5.63 -11.42 0.82
CA ALA A 36 6.64 -12.09 1.66
C ALA A 36 8.06 -11.88 1.13
N VAL A 37 8.24 -12.02 -0.20
CA VAL A 37 9.52 -11.73 -0.85
C VAL A 37 9.91 -10.27 -0.66
N HIS A 38 8.99 -9.34 -0.94
CA HIS A 38 9.26 -7.92 -0.77
C HIS A 38 9.55 -7.55 0.69
N TYR A 39 8.83 -8.15 1.64
CA TYR A 39 9.07 -7.97 3.06
C TYR A 39 10.49 -8.37 3.47
N LEU A 40 10.99 -9.52 3.03
CA LEU A 40 12.35 -9.96 3.32
C LEU A 40 13.40 -9.02 2.70
N LEU A 41 13.18 -8.57 1.46
CA LEU A 41 14.06 -7.56 0.83
C LEU A 41 14.06 -6.24 1.60
N LEU A 42 12.91 -5.75 2.06
CA LEU A 42 12.80 -4.54 2.89
C LEU A 42 13.46 -4.68 4.27
N LYS A 43 13.69 -5.90 4.77
CA LYS A 43 14.49 -6.13 5.99
C LYS A 43 16.00 -6.04 5.74
N GLY A 44 16.44 -5.82 4.50
CA GLY A 44 17.86 -5.71 4.15
C GLY A 44 18.49 -7.03 3.73
N THR A 45 17.69 -8.00 3.26
CA THR A 45 18.23 -9.25 2.70
C THR A 45 19.06 -8.93 1.45
N ASP A 46 20.36 -9.23 1.49
CA ASP A 46 21.27 -8.99 0.37
C ASP A 46 21.04 -10.02 -0.74
N HIS A 47 20.42 -9.58 -1.84
CA HIS A 47 20.16 -10.41 -3.00
C HIS A 47 19.93 -9.54 -4.24
N ALA A 48 20.40 -9.99 -5.41
CA ALA A 48 20.31 -9.26 -6.69
C ALA A 48 18.87 -8.91 -7.13
N LEU A 49 17.87 -9.58 -6.56
CA LEU A 49 16.44 -9.30 -6.77
C LEU A 49 16.05 -7.89 -6.28
N ALA A 50 16.71 -7.35 -5.26
CA ALA A 50 16.40 -6.02 -4.72
C ALA A 50 16.50 -4.91 -5.79
N ARG A 51 17.38 -5.08 -6.77
CA ARG A 51 17.63 -4.13 -7.87
C ARG A 51 16.42 -3.88 -8.76
N TYR A 52 15.40 -4.73 -8.72
CA TYR A 52 14.17 -4.55 -9.51
C TYR A 52 13.09 -3.76 -8.76
N TYR A 53 13.25 -3.51 -7.46
CA TYR A 53 12.22 -2.89 -6.62
C TYR A 53 12.48 -1.39 -6.44
N ALA A 54 11.66 -0.55 -7.08
CA ALA A 54 11.70 0.91 -6.97
C ALA A 54 11.49 1.45 -5.54
N SER A 55 11.00 0.60 -4.63
CA SER A 55 10.85 0.93 -3.20
C SER A 55 12.11 0.68 -2.37
N ILE A 56 13.14 0.10 -2.99
CA ILE A 56 14.43 -0.25 -2.36
C ILE A 56 15.56 0.51 -3.04
N VAL A 57 15.55 0.61 -4.37
CA VAL A 57 16.57 1.31 -5.15
C VAL A 57 15.98 2.50 -5.91
N THR A 58 16.79 3.54 -6.10
CA THR A 58 16.40 4.76 -6.83
C THR A 58 16.18 4.49 -8.33
N GLU A 59 17.02 3.67 -8.93
CA GLU A 59 17.00 3.34 -10.36
C GLU A 59 16.83 1.83 -10.53
N PRO A 60 15.59 1.33 -10.61
CA PRO A 60 15.33 -0.10 -10.74
C PRO A 60 15.69 -0.63 -12.13
N GLU A 61 16.21 -1.85 -12.18
CA GLU A 61 16.44 -2.57 -13.44
C GLU A 61 15.13 -2.91 -14.17
N SER A 62 15.25 -3.18 -15.48
CA SER A 62 14.12 -3.61 -16.31
C SER A 62 13.45 -4.88 -15.77
N PRO A 63 12.11 -4.92 -15.63
CA PRO A 63 11.37 -6.08 -15.15
C PRO A 63 11.62 -7.42 -15.86
N SER A 64 12.08 -7.40 -17.12
CA SER A 64 12.24 -8.62 -17.93
C SER A 64 13.21 -9.63 -17.33
N GLY A 65 14.23 -9.17 -16.58
CA GLY A 65 15.22 -10.03 -15.91
C GLY A 65 14.80 -10.49 -14.51
N ALA A 66 13.73 -9.92 -13.94
CA ALA A 66 13.41 -10.09 -12.53
C ALA A 66 13.04 -11.54 -12.18
N MET A 67 12.40 -12.28 -13.09
CA MET A 67 11.88 -13.62 -12.80
C MET A 67 12.97 -14.62 -12.42
N LYS A 68 14.12 -14.57 -13.10
CA LYS A 68 15.28 -15.40 -12.77
C LYS A 68 15.69 -15.20 -11.32
N TRP A 69 15.88 -13.95 -10.91
CA TRP A 69 16.29 -13.59 -9.56
C TRP A 69 15.19 -13.82 -8.53
N PHE A 70 13.91 -13.69 -8.92
CA PHE A 70 12.79 -14.00 -8.05
C PHE A 70 12.78 -15.48 -7.68
N ARG A 71 12.99 -16.34 -8.68
CA ARG A 71 13.06 -17.78 -8.47
C ARG A 71 14.24 -18.17 -7.58
N THR A 72 15.44 -17.64 -7.83
CA THR A 72 16.62 -17.94 -6.99
C THR A 72 16.42 -17.48 -5.56
N PHE A 73 15.82 -16.29 -5.36
CA PHE A 73 15.49 -15.79 -4.03
C PHE A 73 14.54 -16.74 -3.30
N CYS A 74 13.48 -17.20 -3.97
CA CYS A 74 12.52 -18.12 -3.37
C CYS A 74 13.12 -19.49 -3.03
N GLN A 75 14.11 -19.95 -3.81
CA GLN A 75 14.85 -21.17 -3.47
C GLN A 75 15.76 -20.97 -2.26
N GLN A 76 16.49 -19.85 -2.22
CA GLN A 76 17.45 -19.56 -1.15
C GLN A 76 16.76 -19.34 0.20
N TYR A 77 15.64 -18.62 0.22
CA TYR A 77 14.92 -18.21 1.44
C TYR A 77 13.61 -18.99 1.64
N ARG A 78 13.56 -20.25 1.15
CA ARG A 78 12.34 -21.07 1.14
C ARG A 78 11.72 -21.23 2.53
N ALA A 79 12.53 -21.54 3.54
CA ALA A 79 12.05 -21.82 4.89
C ALA A 79 11.42 -20.57 5.54
N GLU A 80 12.08 -19.42 5.39
CA GLU A 80 11.61 -18.13 5.89
C GLU A 80 10.33 -17.70 5.17
N LEU A 81 10.27 -17.87 3.85
CA LEU A 81 9.07 -17.60 3.06
C LEU A 81 7.91 -18.49 3.51
N MET A 82 8.12 -19.80 3.67
CA MET A 82 7.07 -20.71 4.18
C MET A 82 6.56 -20.29 5.56
N ALA A 83 7.45 -19.92 6.48
CA ALA A 83 7.06 -19.43 7.80
C ALA A 83 6.20 -18.16 7.72
N ILE A 84 6.55 -17.23 6.82
CA ILE A 84 5.77 -16.02 6.56
C ILE A 84 4.40 -16.37 5.97
N LEU A 85 4.35 -17.20 4.92
CA LEU A 85 3.11 -17.61 4.24
C LEU A 85 2.11 -18.29 5.18
N ALA A 86 2.62 -19.11 6.12
CA ALA A 86 1.81 -19.81 7.10
C ALA A 86 1.24 -18.89 8.19
N THR A 87 1.92 -17.79 8.52
CA THR A 87 1.60 -16.97 9.71
C THR A 87 1.05 -15.59 9.39
N LYS A 88 1.44 -14.98 8.27
CA LYS A 88 1.02 -13.64 7.87
C LYS A 88 -0.30 -13.66 7.10
N ARG A 89 -0.94 -12.50 7.03
CA ARG A 89 -2.26 -12.29 6.44
C ARG A 89 -2.21 -11.07 5.54
N VAL A 90 -2.84 -11.13 4.37
CA VAL A 90 -2.99 -9.92 3.55
C VAL A 90 -4.01 -9.00 4.20
N GLN A 91 -3.57 -7.77 4.42
CA GLN A 91 -4.40 -6.64 4.79
C GLN A 91 -4.21 -5.57 3.73
N THR A 92 -5.27 -5.29 2.97
CA THR A 92 -5.29 -4.25 1.95
C THR A 92 -5.49 -2.88 2.62
N ASN A 93 -4.41 -2.30 3.10
CA ASN A 93 -4.38 -0.92 3.56
C ASN A 93 -4.08 -0.01 2.35
N GLU A 94 -5.11 0.59 1.78
CA GLU A 94 -5.00 1.48 0.61
C GLU A 94 -4.98 2.95 1.05
N VAL A 95 -3.83 3.42 1.54
CA VAL A 95 -3.65 4.82 1.97
C VAL A 95 -3.97 5.84 0.88
N GLN A 96 -3.87 5.44 -0.39
CA GLN A 96 -4.24 6.27 -1.53
C GLN A 96 -5.72 6.71 -1.50
N ARG A 97 -6.59 5.98 -0.79
CA ARG A 97 -7.99 6.40 -0.59
C ARG A 97 -8.11 7.74 0.12
N CYS A 98 -7.15 8.07 0.98
CA CYS A 98 -7.13 9.36 1.65
C CYS A 98 -7.06 10.52 0.64
N ALA A 99 -6.47 10.33 -0.55
CA ALA A 99 -6.37 11.38 -1.55
C ALA A 99 -7.73 11.81 -2.15
N TYR A 100 -8.72 10.92 -2.25
CA TYR A 100 -10.07 11.35 -2.65
C TYR A 100 -10.97 11.68 -1.45
N LEU A 101 -10.66 11.17 -0.26
CA LEU A 101 -11.38 11.51 0.98
C LEU A 101 -11.01 12.90 1.51
N TYR A 102 -9.79 13.36 1.30
CA TYR A 102 -9.29 14.65 1.81
C TYR A 102 -10.17 15.85 1.43
N PRO A 103 -10.59 16.03 0.15
CA PRO A 103 -11.61 17.01 -0.23
C PRO A 103 -12.88 16.97 0.63
N SER A 104 -13.37 15.77 0.96
CA SER A 104 -14.60 15.58 1.72
C SER A 104 -14.41 16.05 3.17
N PHE A 105 -13.28 15.74 3.79
CA PHE A 105 -12.96 16.23 5.13
C PHE A 105 -12.80 17.75 5.17
N CYS A 106 -12.17 18.34 4.16
CA CYS A 106 -12.08 19.80 4.01
C CYS A 106 -13.48 20.43 3.91
N HIS A 107 -14.37 19.83 3.11
CA HIS A 107 -15.73 20.29 2.94
C HIS A 107 -16.56 20.19 4.23
N ILE A 108 -16.50 19.04 4.92
CA ILE A 108 -17.19 18.81 6.21
C ILE A 108 -16.71 19.84 7.24
N TYR A 109 -15.40 20.05 7.36
CA TYR A 109 -14.84 21.04 8.27
C TYR A 109 -15.32 22.47 7.96
N ARG A 110 -15.37 22.85 6.67
CA ARG A 110 -15.88 24.15 6.23
C ARG A 110 -17.32 24.40 6.66
N LEU A 111 -18.16 23.36 6.60
CA LEU A 111 -19.57 23.44 7.00
C LEU A 111 -19.72 23.44 8.53
N ALA A 112 -19.06 22.50 9.22
CA ALA A 112 -19.25 22.28 10.64
C ALA A 112 -18.52 23.31 11.52
N ARG A 113 -17.40 23.85 11.03
CA ARG A 113 -16.48 24.76 11.75
C ARG A 113 -16.06 24.21 13.13
N LYS A 114 -15.90 22.89 13.21
CA LYS A 114 -15.50 22.16 14.42
C LYS A 114 -14.45 21.11 14.04
N PRO A 115 -13.52 20.79 14.95
CA PRO A 115 -12.58 19.66 14.75
C PRO A 115 -13.31 18.36 14.43
N LEU A 116 -12.65 17.49 13.67
CA LEU A 116 -13.22 16.23 13.20
C LEU A 116 -12.91 15.08 14.16
N ALA A 117 -13.90 14.20 14.34
CA ALA A 117 -13.75 12.92 15.01
C ALA A 117 -13.93 11.81 13.97
N LEU A 118 -13.04 10.81 13.98
CA LEU A 118 -13.09 9.70 13.02
C LEU A 118 -13.39 8.38 13.70
N ILE A 119 -14.30 7.63 13.08
CA ILE A 119 -14.58 6.23 13.41
C ILE A 119 -14.46 5.44 12.11
N GLU A 120 -13.54 4.48 12.07
CA GLU A 120 -13.36 3.57 10.93
C GLU A 120 -13.71 2.14 11.34
N ILE A 121 -14.66 1.54 10.63
CA ILE A 121 -15.05 0.13 10.77
C ILE A 121 -14.30 -0.68 9.71
N GLY A 122 -13.61 -1.75 10.14
CA GLY A 122 -12.70 -2.48 9.27
C GLY A 122 -11.37 -1.74 9.06
N THR A 123 -10.86 -1.08 10.10
CA THR A 123 -9.69 -0.19 10.00
C THR A 123 -8.38 -0.91 9.66
N SER A 124 -8.33 -2.24 9.78
CA SER A 124 -7.16 -3.05 9.49
C SER A 124 -5.93 -2.54 10.27
N ALA A 125 -4.94 -1.94 9.61
CA ALA A 125 -3.76 -1.37 10.28
C ALA A 125 -3.92 0.10 10.72
N GLY A 126 -5.12 0.68 10.57
CA GLY A 126 -5.39 2.04 11.01
C GLY A 126 -4.82 3.14 10.13
N LEU A 127 -4.30 2.82 8.93
CA LEU A 127 -3.58 3.82 8.14
C LEU A 127 -4.51 4.92 7.60
N GLN A 128 -5.76 4.59 7.26
CA GLN A 128 -6.71 5.61 6.82
C GLN A 128 -7.14 6.55 7.96
N LEU A 129 -7.10 6.09 9.22
CA LEU A 129 -7.31 6.96 10.37
C LEU A 129 -6.24 8.05 10.47
N LEU A 130 -5.08 7.92 9.83
CA LEU A 130 -3.98 8.92 9.87
C LEU A 130 -4.04 9.91 8.70
N TRP A 131 -5.17 10.06 8.02
CA TRP A 131 -5.31 10.89 6.81
C TRP A 131 -4.75 12.32 6.97
N ASP A 132 -4.95 13.01 8.09
CA ASP A 132 -4.47 14.37 8.32
C ASP A 132 -2.95 14.46 8.53
N GLN A 133 -2.28 13.33 8.77
CA GLN A 133 -0.83 13.24 8.91
C GLN A 133 -0.11 13.13 7.56
N TYR A 134 -0.85 12.90 6.47
CA TYR A 134 -0.31 12.81 5.12
C TYR A 134 -0.28 14.17 4.41
N GLY A 135 0.63 14.31 3.45
CA GLY A 135 0.63 15.39 2.48
C GLY A 135 -0.17 14.97 1.23
N TYR A 136 -0.74 15.93 0.52
CA TYR A 136 -1.55 15.69 -0.67
C TYR A 136 -1.10 16.57 -1.83
N SER A 137 -0.87 15.95 -2.98
CA SER A 137 -0.50 16.65 -4.22
C SER A 137 -1.55 16.39 -5.29
N TYR A 138 -2.07 17.48 -5.86
CA TYR A 138 -2.99 17.47 -7.00
C TYR A 138 -2.41 18.31 -8.15
N PRO A 139 -2.98 18.27 -9.38
CA PRO A 139 -2.53 19.07 -10.54
C PRO A 139 -2.86 20.56 -10.41
N THR A 140 -2.46 21.14 -9.27
CA THR A 140 -2.64 22.55 -8.90
C THR A 140 -1.30 23.24 -8.67
N GLY A 141 -0.21 22.48 -8.50
CA GLY A 141 1.11 23.02 -8.17
C GLY A 141 1.35 23.26 -6.67
N HIS A 142 0.36 22.95 -5.81
CA HIS A 142 0.44 23.13 -4.37
C HIS A 142 0.42 21.80 -3.60
N LEU A 143 1.08 21.79 -2.44
CA LEU A 143 1.01 20.73 -1.44
C LEU A 143 -0.06 21.10 -0.39
N TYR A 144 -0.95 20.17 -0.08
CA TYR A 144 -2.02 20.33 0.91
C TYR A 144 -1.86 19.35 2.07
N GLY A 145 -2.51 19.64 3.19
CA GLY A 145 -2.53 18.78 4.37
C GLY A 145 -1.30 19.00 5.24
N ASN A 146 -0.63 17.93 5.66
CA ASN A 146 0.60 18.05 6.43
C ASN A 146 1.80 18.34 5.50
N GLN A 147 2.28 19.59 5.52
CA GLN A 147 3.42 20.04 4.70
C GLN A 147 4.76 19.40 5.08
N GLN A 148 4.86 18.81 6.28
CA GLN A 148 6.04 18.11 6.78
C GLN A 148 5.87 16.58 6.74
N ALA A 149 4.86 16.08 6.03
CA ALA A 149 4.59 14.65 5.97
C ALA A 149 5.72 13.87 5.30
N SER A 150 6.06 12.72 5.87
CA SER A 150 6.98 11.75 5.25
C SER A 150 6.36 11.02 4.05
N LEU A 151 5.04 11.13 3.86
CA LEU A 151 4.29 10.51 2.76
C LEU A 151 3.40 11.56 2.10
N VAL A 152 3.61 11.78 0.81
CA VAL A 152 2.77 12.62 -0.05
C VAL A 152 1.95 11.73 -0.98
N LEU A 153 0.63 11.83 -0.91
CA LEU A 153 -0.31 11.13 -1.75
C LEU A 153 -0.63 12.00 -2.98
N THR A 154 -0.21 11.54 -4.16
CA THR A 154 -0.45 12.24 -5.42
C THR A 154 -1.71 11.69 -6.08
N SER A 155 -2.60 12.57 -6.54
CA SER A 155 -3.79 12.18 -7.29
C SER A 155 -4.12 13.19 -8.39
N THR A 156 -4.84 12.76 -9.42
CA THR A 156 -5.39 13.67 -10.44
C THR A 156 -6.87 13.95 -10.15
N ILE A 157 -7.32 15.16 -10.49
CA ILE A 157 -8.74 15.54 -10.42
C ILE A 157 -9.32 15.37 -11.83
N LYS A 158 -10.43 14.64 -11.95
CA LYS A 158 -11.16 14.53 -13.22
C LYS A 158 -12.51 15.25 -13.14
N GLY A 159 -12.85 15.93 -14.23
CA GLY A 159 -14.02 16.80 -14.34
C GLY A 159 -13.66 18.28 -14.17
N ASP A 160 -14.62 19.15 -14.46
CA ASP A 160 -14.39 20.60 -14.52
C ASP A 160 -14.43 21.27 -13.14
N GLN A 161 -15.00 20.59 -12.14
CA GLN A 161 -15.10 21.11 -10.79
C GLN A 161 -13.86 20.77 -9.98
N ARG A 162 -13.26 21.82 -9.40
CA ARG A 162 -12.15 21.67 -8.45
C ARG A 162 -12.71 21.50 -7.03
N PRO A 163 -12.29 20.46 -6.28
CA PRO A 163 -12.69 20.30 -4.91
C PRO A 163 -12.17 21.46 -4.04
N PHE A 164 -12.87 21.72 -2.95
CA PHE A 164 -12.35 22.59 -1.89
C PHE A 164 -11.25 21.86 -1.12
N LEU A 165 -10.06 22.46 -1.07
CA LEU A 165 -8.86 21.90 -0.44
C LEU A 165 -8.30 22.92 0.54
N LEU A 166 -7.96 22.48 1.75
CA LEU A 166 -7.27 23.31 2.74
C LEU A 166 -5.76 23.10 2.64
N GLU A 167 -4.97 24.17 2.82
CA GLU A 167 -3.52 24.07 2.88
C GLU A 167 -3.05 23.21 4.06
N GLN A 168 -3.75 23.31 5.20
CA GLN A 168 -3.53 22.49 6.39
C GLN A 168 -4.72 21.57 6.64
N SER A 169 -4.47 20.33 7.05
CA SER A 169 -5.52 19.38 7.38
C SER A 169 -6.43 19.92 8.49
N PRO A 170 -7.76 19.70 8.42
CA PRO A 170 -8.65 19.94 9.55
C PRO A 170 -8.13 19.30 10.85
N PRO A 171 -8.26 19.96 12.02
CA PRO A 171 -7.83 19.38 13.28
C PRO A 171 -8.68 18.15 13.62
N VAL A 172 -8.00 17.08 14.07
CA VAL A 172 -8.64 15.83 14.51
C VAL A 172 -8.56 15.70 16.02
N THR A 173 -9.70 15.46 16.68
CA THR A 173 -9.77 15.32 18.15
C THR A 173 -9.67 13.88 18.62
N VAL A 174 -10.24 12.94 17.86
CA VAL A 174 -10.26 11.52 18.22
C VAL A 174 -10.26 10.64 16.98
N ARG A 175 -9.59 9.49 17.10
CA ARG A 175 -9.54 8.43 16.09
C ARG A 175 -9.94 7.12 16.76
N ILE A 176 -10.98 6.49 16.25
CA ILE A 176 -11.48 5.21 16.76
C ILE A 176 -11.46 4.22 15.61
N GLY A 177 -10.62 3.20 15.73
CA GLY A 177 -10.58 2.07 14.82
C GLY A 177 -11.31 0.88 15.41
N ILE A 178 -12.26 0.32 14.67
CA ILE A 178 -12.99 -0.89 15.04
C ILE A 178 -12.67 -1.95 14.00
N ASP A 179 -11.97 -3.01 14.39
CA ASP A 179 -11.66 -4.13 13.50
C ASP A 179 -11.77 -5.46 14.25
N LEU A 180 -12.12 -6.52 13.52
CA LEU A 180 -12.14 -7.88 14.05
C LEU A 180 -10.72 -8.46 14.24
N GLN A 181 -9.72 -7.86 13.58
CA GLN A 181 -8.33 -8.31 13.56
C GLN A 181 -7.38 -7.09 13.68
N LEU A 182 -7.19 -6.61 14.91
CA LEU A 182 -6.24 -5.54 15.20
C LEU A 182 -4.81 -5.95 14.83
N SER A 183 -4.16 -5.16 13.99
CA SER A 183 -2.79 -5.45 13.58
C SER A 183 -1.80 -5.18 14.72
N LYS A 184 -0.82 -6.07 14.94
CA LYS A 184 0.33 -5.82 15.83
C LYS A 184 1.40 -5.00 15.11
N GLU A 185 2.22 -4.24 15.82
CA GLU A 185 3.29 -3.38 15.27
C GLU A 185 4.23 -4.10 14.26
N THR A 186 4.47 -5.39 14.47
CA THR A 186 5.26 -6.27 13.59
C THR A 186 4.63 -6.55 12.22
N GLU A 187 3.36 -6.16 12.00
CA GLU A 187 2.65 -6.30 10.73
C GLU A 187 2.82 -5.08 9.82
N TYR A 188 3.28 -3.94 10.33
CA TYR A 188 3.44 -2.72 9.53
C TYR A 188 4.40 -2.87 8.34
N ARG A 189 5.57 -3.48 8.57
CA ARG A 189 6.55 -3.74 7.49
C ARG A 189 6.04 -4.76 6.47
N PHE A 190 5.23 -5.72 6.90
CA PHE A 190 4.59 -6.68 6.00
C PHE A 190 3.52 -6.01 5.14
N SER A 191 2.68 -5.17 5.76
CA SER A 191 1.67 -4.35 5.08
C SER A 191 2.29 -3.39 4.04
N ARG A 192 3.48 -2.83 4.30
CA ARG A 192 4.21 -2.00 3.32
C ARG A 192 4.68 -2.80 2.08
N GLY A 193 5.05 -4.07 2.25
CA GLY A 193 5.34 -4.95 1.11
C GLY A 193 4.08 -5.21 0.28
N LEU A 194 2.95 -5.47 0.95
CA LEU A 194 1.66 -5.72 0.30
C LEU A 194 1.03 -4.51 -0.38
N SER A 195 1.24 -3.29 0.13
CA SER A 195 0.67 -2.08 -0.49
C SER A 195 1.25 -1.87 -1.89
N GLN A 196 2.53 -2.15 -2.10
CA GLN A 196 3.18 -2.06 -3.42
C GLN A 196 2.71 -3.15 -4.39
N VAL A 197 2.29 -4.31 -3.87
CA VAL A 197 1.66 -5.38 -4.67
C VAL A 197 0.24 -5.00 -5.08
N SER A 198 -0.49 -4.27 -4.23
CA SER A 198 -1.92 -3.94 -4.43
C SER A 198 -2.14 -2.69 -5.30
N LEU A 199 -1.25 -1.69 -5.21
CA LEU A 199 -1.30 -0.41 -5.94
C LEU A 199 -1.16 -0.51 -7.47
N LEU A 200 -0.81 -1.67 -8.02
CA LEU A 200 -0.57 -1.85 -9.46
C LEU A 200 -1.72 -2.52 -10.21
N THR A 201 -2.89 -2.66 -9.58
CA THR A 201 -4.09 -3.13 -10.29
C THR A 201 -4.89 -2.03 -10.98
N GLN A 202 -4.81 -0.74 -10.61
CA GLN A 202 -5.38 0.37 -11.40
C GLN A 202 -4.73 1.73 -11.11
N PRO A 203 -4.50 2.59 -12.13
CA PRO A 203 -4.40 4.03 -11.88
C PRO A 203 -5.75 4.50 -11.33
N PHE A 204 -5.78 4.88 -10.05
CA PHE A 204 -7.01 5.36 -9.44
C PHE A 204 -7.38 6.73 -10.01
N VAL A 205 -8.56 6.76 -10.58
CA VAL A 205 -9.22 7.91 -11.18
C VAL A 205 -10.47 8.15 -10.36
N PHE A 206 -10.59 9.30 -9.70
CA PHE A 206 -11.83 9.66 -9.02
C PHE A 206 -12.62 10.67 -9.85
N PHE A 207 -13.91 10.39 -10.03
CA PHE A 207 -14.87 11.26 -10.70
C PHE A 207 -15.68 12.01 -9.64
N ILE A 208 -15.66 13.33 -9.65
CA ILE A 208 -16.61 14.13 -8.86
C ILE A 208 -17.85 14.34 -9.73
N ARG A 209 -18.91 13.56 -9.50
CA ARG A 209 -20.28 13.97 -9.83
C ARG A 209 -20.97 14.22 -8.49
N MET A 210 -21.24 15.49 -8.19
CA MET A 210 -22.19 15.87 -7.14
C MET A 210 -23.61 15.71 -7.67
#